data_AF-A0A820L9S2-F1
#
_entry.id   AF-A0A820L9S2-F1
#
_cell.length_a   1.000
_cell.length_b   1.000
_cell.length_c   1.000
_cell.angle_alpha   90.00
_cell.angle_beta   90.00
_cell.angle_gamma   90.00
#
_symmetry.space_group_name_H-M   'P 1'
#
loop_
_entity.id
_entity.type
_entity.pdbx_description
1 polymer ?
#
loop_
_entity_poly.entity_id
_entity_poly.type
_entity_poly.pdbx_seq_one_letter_code
_entity_poly.pdbx_strand_id
1 'polypeptide(L)'
;FIIDTSSDQIIGIDFGSAFTAATIHLSVPELIPIRLTRQLTQLMSHIGRAGLFRATMNALRQNSDLLVSTMDGFIKEPLME
;
A
#
# COMPACT_ATOMS: atom_id res chain seq x y z
N PHE A 1 -4.25 9.11 -4.54
CA PHE A 1 -2.92 9.16 -5.17
C PHE A 1 -2.74 10.50 -5.85
N ILE A 2 -1.56 11.10 -5.71
CA ILE A 2 -1.12 12.28 -6.46
C ILE A 2 0.12 11.88 -7.27
N ILE A 3 0.31 12.46 -8.46
CA ILE A 3 1.54 12.27 -9.25
C ILE A 3 2.40 13.51 -9.05
N ASP A 4 3.63 13.31 -8.59
CA ASP A 4 4.64 14.35 -8.61
C ASP A 4 5.25 14.42 -10.01
N THR A 5 5.02 15.52 -10.72
CA THR A 5 5.46 15.73 -12.10
C THR A 5 6.95 16.06 -12.23
N SER A 6 7.65 16.30 -11.11
CA SER A 6 9.09 16.54 -11.11
C SER A 6 9.91 15.25 -11.01
N SER A 7 9.38 14.25 -10.31
CA SER A 7 10.02 12.95 -10.07
C SER A 7 9.34 11.78 -10.77
N ASP A 8 8.19 12.02 -11.41
CA ASP A 8 7.28 11.02 -12.00
C ASP A 8 6.81 9.94 -10.99
N GLN A 9 6.81 10.27 -9.70
CA GLN A 9 6.42 9.35 -8.64
C GLN A 9 4.93 9.44 -8.30
N ILE A 10 4.36 8.29 -7.95
CA ILE A 10 3.01 8.18 -7.42
C ILE A 10 3.07 8.25 -5.89
N ILE A 11 2.38 9.22 -5.31
CA ILE A 11 2.32 9.46 -3.86
C ILE A 11 0.97 8.99 -3.32
N GLY A 12 1.01 8.06 -2.35
CA GLY A 12 -0.15 7.66 -1.56
C GLY A 12 -0.53 8.77 -0.58
N ILE A 13 -1.81 9.11 -0.53
CA ILE A 13 -2.37 10.13 0.37
C ILE A 13 -3.70 9.63 0.92
N ASP A 14 -4.24 10.31 1.92
CA ASP A 14 -5.56 10.04 2.51
C ASP A 14 -5.64 8.63 3.14
N PHE A 15 -4.79 8.40 4.15
CA PHE A 15 -4.70 7.14 4.89
C PHE A 15 -5.79 7.02 5.97
N GLY A 16 -7.04 7.33 5.62
CA GLY A 16 -8.18 7.32 6.55
C GLY A 16 -8.67 5.92 6.95
N SER A 17 -8.14 4.87 6.33
CA SER A 17 -8.48 3.48 6.64
C SER A 17 -7.22 2.61 6.72
N ALA A 18 -7.05 1.92 7.83
CA ALA A 18 -5.88 1.08 8.11
C ALA A 18 -6.31 -0.36 8.47
N PHE A 19 -5.38 -1.31 8.41
CA PHE A 19 -5.54 -2.67 8.92
C PHE A 19 -6.87 -3.38 8.56
N THR A 20 -7.27 -3.33 7.29
CA THR A 20 -8.49 -4.01 6.78
C THR A 20 -9.81 -3.31 7.15
N ALA A 21 -9.75 -2.13 7.78
CA ALA A 21 -10.95 -1.35 8.13
C ALA A 21 -11.85 -1.07 6.91
N ALA A 22 -11.27 -0.81 5.73
CA ALA A 22 -12.02 -0.59 4.51
C ALA A 22 -12.81 -1.82 4.05
N THR A 23 -12.32 -3.02 4.33
CA THR A 23 -13.01 -4.28 3.99
C THR A 23 -14.10 -4.62 5.02
N ILE A 24 -13.92 -4.22 6.28
CA ILE A 24 -14.81 -4.64 7.39
C ILE A 24 -15.91 -3.60 7.66
N HIS A 25 -15.60 -2.31 7.58
CA HIS A 25 -16.47 -1.24 8.07
C HIS A 25 -17.18 -0.44 6.96
N LEU A 26 -16.73 -0.52 5.71
CA LEU A 26 -17.45 0.12 4.60
C LEU A 26 -18.72 -0.67 4.27
N SER A 27 -19.78 0.05 3.92
CA SER A 27 -21.04 -0.56 3.45
C SER A 27 -20.86 -1.39 2.17
N VAL A 28 -19.92 -0.97 1.32
CA VAL A 28 -19.42 -1.74 0.18
C VAL A 28 -17.93 -2.02 0.43
N PRO A 29 -17.54 -3.28 0.66
CA PRO A 29 -16.18 -3.61 1.10
C PRO A 29 -15.16 -3.47 -0.03
N GLU A 30 -13.96 -2.96 0.31
CA GLU A 30 -12.82 -3.01 -0.60
C GLU A 30 -12.14 -4.39 -0.54
N LEU A 31 -12.13 -5.10 -1.67
CA LEU A 31 -11.64 -6.50 -1.75
C LEU A 31 -10.24 -6.62 -2.39
N ILE A 32 -9.73 -5.55 -2.97
CA ILE A 32 -8.42 -5.55 -3.65
C ILE A 32 -7.35 -4.96 -2.72
N PRO A 33 -6.13 -5.52 -2.67
CA PRO A 33 -5.08 -5.03 -1.78
C PRO A 33 -4.37 -3.77 -2.31
N ILE A 34 -4.32 -3.59 -3.63
CA ILE A 34 -3.70 -2.45 -4.30
C ILE A 34 -4.53 -2.13 -5.55
N ARG A 35 -4.78 -0.83 -5.79
CA ARG A 35 -5.43 -0.36 -7.01
C ARG A 35 -4.49 -0.53 -8.22
N LEU A 36 -4.66 -1.61 -8.97
CA LEU A 36 -3.91 -1.89 -10.18
C LEU A 36 -4.84 -1.94 -11.41
N THR A 37 -5.22 -0.77 -11.91
CA THR A 37 -6.17 -0.65 -13.04
C THR A 37 -5.51 -0.92 -14.39
N ARG A 38 -6.33 -1.01 -15.46
CA ARG A 38 -5.85 -1.13 -16.85
C ARG A 38 -4.85 -0.04 -17.23
N GLN A 39 -5.08 1.19 -16.81
CA GLN A 39 -4.21 2.33 -17.12
C GLN A 39 -2.82 2.17 -16.50
N LEU A 40 -2.76 1.80 -15.22
CA LEU A 40 -1.49 1.56 -14.53
C LEU A 40 -0.77 0.32 -15.09
N THR A 41 -1.50 -0.75 -15.37
CA THR A 41 -0.90 -1.96 -15.97
C THR A 41 -0.39 -1.74 -17.40
N GLN A 42 -1.04 -0.88 -18.18
CA GLN A 42 -0.53 -0.48 -19.50
C GLN A 42 0.75 0.36 -19.39
N LEU A 43 0.80 1.32 -18.46
CA LEU A 43 2.01 2.10 -18.20
C LEU A 43 3.19 1.19 -17.79
N MET A 44 2.93 0.20 -16.94
CA MET A 44 3.95 -0.72 -16.42
C MET A 44 4.31 -1.88 -17.37
N SER A 45 3.73 -1.93 -18.57
CA SER A 45 3.89 -3.06 -19.50
C SER A 45 5.35 -3.34 -19.89
N HIS A 46 6.19 -2.31 -19.97
CA HIS A 46 7.62 -2.41 -20.34
C HIS A 46 8.52 -2.87 -19.19
N ILE A 47 8.08 -2.70 -17.93
CA ILE A 47 8.85 -3.00 -16.72
C ILE A 47 8.50 -4.42 -16.19
N GLY A 48 7.39 -4.99 -16.68
CA GLY A 48 6.86 -6.28 -16.25
C GLY A 48 5.99 -6.16 -15.00
N ARG A 49 4.86 -6.87 -14.98
CA ARG A 49 3.79 -6.70 -13.98
C ARG A 49 4.17 -7.07 -12.54
N ALA A 50 5.25 -7.84 -12.36
CA ALA A 50 5.59 -8.45 -11.08
C ALA A 50 7.01 -8.13 -10.57
N GLY A 51 7.90 -7.57 -11.40
CA GLY A 51 9.33 -7.45 -11.08
C GLY A 51 9.59 -6.56 -9.86
N LEU A 52 9.20 -5.29 -9.97
CA LEU A 52 9.39 -4.31 -8.90
C LEU A 52 8.59 -4.67 -7.65
N PHE A 53 7.30 -5.01 -7.79
CA PHE A 53 6.46 -5.41 -6.66
C PHE A 53 7.03 -6.61 -5.89
N ARG A 54 7.50 -7.66 -6.60
CA ARG A 54 8.08 -8.83 -5.94
C ARG A 54 9.37 -8.50 -5.21
N ALA A 55 10.24 -7.69 -5.81
CA ALA A 55 11.48 -7.26 -5.18
C ALA A 55 11.19 -6.45 -3.90
N THR A 56 10.29 -5.47 -3.96
CA THR A 56 9.86 -4.67 -2.81
C THR A 56 9.25 -5.54 -1.71
N MET A 57 8.31 -6.43 -2.06
CA MET A 57 7.69 -7.32 -1.07
C MET A 57 8.71 -8.29 -0.43
N ASN A 58 9.73 -8.71 -1.16
CA ASN A 58 10.81 -9.52 -0.59
C ASN A 58 11.67 -8.73 0.38
N ALA A 59 12.04 -7.49 0.05
CA ALA A 59 12.80 -6.62 0.94
C ALA A 59 12.05 -6.33 2.25
N LEU A 60 10.73 -6.09 2.17
CA LEU A 60 9.88 -5.90 3.35
C LEU A 60 9.83 -7.16 4.22
N ARG A 61 9.69 -8.35 3.61
CA ARG A 61 9.67 -9.63 4.35
C ARG A 61 11.01 -9.96 5.01
N GLN A 62 12.13 -9.60 4.39
CA GLN A 62 13.45 -9.80 4.98
C GLN A 62 13.69 -8.95 6.24
N ASN A 63 12.97 -7.85 6.38
CA ASN A 63 13.06 -6.93 7.53
C ASN A 63 11.74 -6.88 8.31
N SER A 64 11.00 -8.01 8.33
CA SER A 64 9.65 -8.07 8.91
C SER A 64 9.61 -7.73 10.39
N ASP A 65 10.64 -8.08 11.15
CA ASP A 65 10.64 -7.90 12.61
C ASP A 65 10.57 -6.42 13.00
N LEU A 66 11.35 -5.57 12.31
CA LEU A 66 11.31 -4.11 12.51
C LEU A 66 9.95 -3.54 12.10
N LEU A 67 9.42 -3.98 10.96
CA LEU A 67 8.13 -3.51 10.44
C LEU A 67 6.99 -3.88 11.38
N VAL A 68 6.91 -5.14 11.80
CA VAL A 68 5.88 -5.65 12.72
C VAL A 68 5.97 -4.97 14.08
N SER A 69 7.19 -4.81 14.63
CA SER A 69 7.37 -4.10 15.90
C SER A 69 6.88 -2.65 15.85
N THR A 70 7.12 -1.97 14.73
CA THR A 70 6.65 -0.58 14.53
C THR A 70 5.13 -0.53 14.38
N MET A 71 4.54 -1.46 13.62
CA MET A 71 3.09 -1.56 13.46
C MET A 71 2.38 -1.88 14.78
N ASP A 72 2.96 -2.74 15.62
CA ASP A 72 2.42 -3.06 16.94
C ASP A 72 2.39 -1.83 17.86
N GLY A 73 3.44 -1.00 17.84
CA GLY A 73 3.45 0.29 18.53
C GLY A 73 2.35 1.23 18.03
N PHE A 74 2.19 1.33 16.71
CA PHE A 74 1.19 2.19 16.09
C PHE A 74 -0.26 1.80 16.45
N ILE A 75 -0.59 0.49 16.44
CA ILE A 75 -1.94 0.01 16.77
C ILE A 75 -2.29 0.31 18.24
N LYS A 76 -1.29 0.29 19.13
CA LYS A 76 -1.47 0.54 20.57
C LYS A 76 -1.42 2.01 20.94
N GLU A 77 -1.23 2.91 19.97
CA GLU A 77 -1.23 4.35 20.19
C GLU A 77 -2.63 4.80 20.66
N PRO A 78 -2.77 5.44 21.83
CA PRO A 78 -4.07 5.79 22.41
C PRO A 78 -4.85 6.85 21.60
N LEU A 79 -4.21 7.52 20.65
CA LEU A 79 -4.86 8.45 19.72
C LEU A 79 -5.66 7.74 18.62
N MET A 80 -5.58 6.41 18.53
CA MET A 80 -6.33 5.59 17.58
C MET A 80 -7.65 5.04 18.14
N GLU A 81 -7.94 5.26 19.44
CA GLU A 81 -9.27 5.05 20.04
C GLU A 81 -10.16 6.30 19.94
#